data_AF-A0A371PZZ7-F1
#
_entry.id   AF-A0A371PZZ7-F1
#
_cell.length_a   1.000
_cell.length_b   1.000
_cell.length_c   1.000
_cell.angle_alpha   90.00
_cell.angle_beta   90.00
_cell.angle_gamma   90.00
#
_symmetry.space_group_name_H-M   'P 1'
#
loop_
_entity.id
_entity.type
_entity.pdbx_description
1 polymer ?
#
loop_
_entity_poly.entity_id
_entity_poly.type
_entity_poly.pdbx_seq_one_letter_code
_entity_poly.pdbx_strand_id
1 'polypeptide(L)' 'MTAAAPTLTSRNPADPSDVLVSIPAPGAFAAADAVERARAAQPGWLTGGAAARSAALGAVAAAIEAA' A
#
# COMPACT_ATOMS: atom_id res chain seq x y z
N MET A 1 20.43 -19.82 -1.73
CA MET A 1 20.33 -19.06 -0.46
C MET A 1 19.75 -17.69 -0.81
N THR A 2 18.50 -17.43 -0.44
CA THR A 2 17.86 -16.13 -0.73
C THR A 2 18.32 -15.15 0.33
N ALA A 3 18.94 -14.04 -0.07
CA ALA A 3 19.33 -12.98 0.85
C ALA A 3 18.08 -12.42 1.55
N ALA A 4 18.17 -12.12 2.85
CA ALA A 4 17.10 -11.45 3.57
C ALA A 4 16.80 -10.10 2.89
N ALA A 5 15.52 -9.78 2.72
CA ALA A 5 15.11 -8.52 2.11
C ALA A 5 15.61 -7.35 3.00
N PRO A 6 16.17 -6.27 2.40
CA PRO A 6 16.56 -5.09 3.15
C PRO A 6 15.33 -4.46 3.81
N THR A 7 15.52 -3.72 4.90
CA THR A 7 14.43 -3.06 5.65
C THR A 7 14.38 -1.57 5.33
N LEU A 8 13.18 -1.04 5.10
CA LEU A 8 12.89 0.40 5.09
C LEU A 8 12.49 0.84 6.50
N THR A 9 13.24 1.79 7.06
CA THR A 9 12.95 2.37 8.39
C THR A 9 12.65 3.85 8.26
N SER A 10 11.46 4.26 8.68
CA SER A 10 11.08 5.66 8.85
C SER A 10 11.32 6.08 10.31
N ARG A 11 11.92 7.26 10.49
CA ARG A 11 12.26 7.81 11.80
C ARG A 11 11.61 9.18 11.95
N ASN A 12 11.29 9.55 13.18
CA ASN A 12 10.76 10.86 13.50
C ASN A 12 11.86 11.93 13.25
N PRO A 13 11.60 12.96 12.42
CA PRO A 13 12.60 13.99 12.16
C PRO A 13 12.91 14.88 13.38
N ALA A 14 12.00 14.95 14.36
CA ALA A 14 12.22 15.69 15.61
C ALA A 14 13.01 14.87 16.64
N ASP A 15 13.01 13.54 16.51
CA ASP A 15 13.80 12.62 17.33
C ASP A 15 14.20 11.38 16.49
N PRO A 16 15.40 11.37 15.88
CA PRO A 16 15.81 10.25 15.03
C PRO A 16 15.96 8.90 15.76
N SER A 17 15.97 8.90 17.09
CA SER A 17 15.96 7.66 17.86
C SER A 17 14.58 6.99 17.85
N ASP A 18 13.51 7.77 17.67
CA ASP A 18 12.14 7.33 17.53
C ASP A 18 11.87 6.75 16.13
N VAL A 19 11.54 5.46 16.07
CA VAL A 19 11.25 4.70 14.85
C VAL A 19 9.74 4.62 14.65
N LEU A 20 9.25 5.28 13.60
CA LEU A 20 7.81 5.33 13.29
C LEU A 20 7.34 4.10 12.51
N VAL A 21 8.16 3.61 11.57
CA VAL A 21 7.81 2.48 10.69
C VAL A 21 9.06 1.65 10.41
N SER A 22 8.92 0.32 10.42
CA SER A 22 9.96 -0.61 9.97
C SER A 22 9.31 -1.74 9.17
N ILE A 23 9.58 -1.81 7.87
CA ILE A 23 8.98 -2.78 6.95
C ILE A 23 10.02 -3.37 6.00
N PRO A 24 9.84 -4.61 5.51
CA PRO A 24 10.66 -5.11 4.41
C PRO A 24 10.55 -4.18 3.20
N ALA A 25 11.68 -3.79 2.62
CA ALA A 25 11.71 -2.95 1.45
C ALA A 25 11.22 -3.77 0.23
N PRO A 26 10.17 -3.32 -0.48
CA PRO A 26 9.72 -4.01 -1.68
C PRO A 26 10.78 -3.90 -2.77
N GLY A 27 11.28 -5.05 -3.22
CA GLY A 27 12.22 -5.16 -4.33
C GLY A 27 11.54 -5.19 -5.69
N ALA A 28 12.35 -5.29 -6.76
CA ALA A 28 11.86 -5.29 -8.14
C ALA A 28 10.76 -6.33 -8.42
N PHE A 29 10.87 -7.53 -7.84
CA PHE A 29 9.86 -8.58 -8.01
C PHE A 29 8.54 -8.25 -7.32
N ALA A 30 8.57 -7.63 -6.14
CA ALA A 30 7.35 -7.19 -5.46
C ALA A 30 6.64 -6.07 -6.25
N ALA A 31 7.42 -5.18 -6.89
CA ALA A 31 6.87 -4.17 -7.79
C ALA A 31 6.23 -4.80 -9.04
N ALA A 32 6.90 -5.77 -9.67
CA ALA A 32 6.35 -6.50 -10.82
C ALA A 32 5.06 -7.25 -10.46
N ASP A 33 5.03 -7.94 -9.31
CA ASP A 33 3.83 -8.61 -8.80
C ASP A 33 2.66 -7.62 -8.58
N ALA A 34 2.94 -6.46 -7.99
CA ALA A 34 1.93 -5.43 -7.79
C ALA A 34 1.32 -4.94 -9.11
N VAL A 35 2.14 -4.77 -10.16
CA VAL A 35 1.67 -4.39 -11.50
C VAL A 35 0.77 -5.48 -12.09
N GLU A 36 1.16 -6.75 -12.00
CA GLU A 36 0.36 -7.85 -12.54
C GLU A 36 -0.97 -8.03 -11.81
N ARG A 37 -0.99 -7.89 -10.48
CA ARG A 37 -2.24 -7.88 -9.70
C ARG A 37 -3.13 -6.70 -10.07
N ALA A 38 -2.55 -5.50 -10.27
CA ALA A 38 -3.29 -4.33 -10.70
C ALA A 38 -3.89 -4.53 -12.10
N ARG A 39 -3.13 -5.10 -13.04
CA ARG A 39 -3.60 -5.44 -14.39
C ARG A 39 -4.78 -6.42 -14.33
N ALA A 40 -4.70 -7.45 -13.51
CA ALA A 40 -5.77 -8.43 -13.34
C ALA A 40 -7.06 -7.82 -12.76
N ALA A 41 -6.94 -6.89 -11.80
CA ALA A 41 -8.08 -6.24 -11.16
C ALA A 41 -8.70 -5.09 -12.00
N GLN A 42 -7.93 -4.52 -12.94
CA GLN A 42 -8.31 -3.31 -13.67
C GLN A 42 -9.66 -3.39 -14.39
N PRO A 43 -10.02 -4.47 -15.10
CA PRO A 43 -11.31 -4.54 -15.77
C PRO A 43 -12.48 -4.43 -14.80
N GLY A 44 -12.43 -5.18 -13.69
CA GLY A 44 -13.46 -5.15 -12.65
C GLY A 44 -13.61 -3.77 -12.01
N TRP A 45 -12.48 -3.10 -11.75
CA TRP A 45 -12.48 -1.73 -11.24
C TRP A 45 -13.07 -0.71 -12.23
N LEU A 46 -12.81 -0.89 -13.52
CA LEU A 46 -13.38 -0.03 -14.57
C LEU A 46 -14.89 -0.23 -14.70
N THR A 47 -15.34 -1.49 -14.77
CA THR A 47 -16.76 -1.83 -14.94
C THR A 47 -17.63 -1.46 -13.75
N GLY A 48 -17.06 -1.33 -12.54
CA GLY A 48 -17.79 -0.85 -11.36
C GLY A 48 -18.32 0.58 -11.46
N GLY A 49 -17.78 1.40 -12.37
CA GLY A 49 -18.26 2.75 -12.64
C GLY A 49 -18.04 3.74 -11.48
N ALA A 50 -18.50 4.98 -11.65
CA ALA A 50 -18.22 6.06 -10.70
C ALA A 50 -18.85 5.85 -9.32
N ALA A 51 -20.08 5.30 -9.27
CA ALA A 51 -20.80 5.09 -8.01
C ALA A 51 -20.06 4.10 -7.08
N ALA A 52 -19.61 2.95 -7.61
CA ALA A 52 -18.86 1.98 -6.81
C ALA A 52 -17.53 2.55 -6.31
N ARG A 53 -16.84 3.33 -7.15
CA ARG A 53 -15.58 3.99 -6.75
C ARG A 53 -15.81 5.04 -5.65
N SER A 54 -16.89 5.83 -5.76
CA SER A 54 -17.24 6.80 -4.71
C SER A 54 -17.63 6.11 -3.40
N ALA A 55 -18.37 5.01 -3.48
CA ALA A 55 -18.73 4.22 -2.29
C ALA A 55 -17.49 3.63 -1.60
N ALA A 56 -16.52 3.12 -2.37
CA ALA A 56 -15.26 2.64 -1.84
C ALA A 56 -14.48 3.75 -1.12
N LEU A 57 -14.42 4.96 -1.67
CA LEU A 57 -13.79 6.11 -1.02
C LEU A 57 -14.52 6.51 0.27
N GLY A 58 -15.86 6.50 0.28
CA GLY A 58 -16.66 6.75 1.47
C GLY A 58 -16.39 5.73 2.59
N ALA A 59 -16.27 4.45 2.24
CA ALA A 59 -15.93 3.41 3.21
C ALA A 59 -14.53 3.61 3.81
N VAL A 60 -13.55 4.02 3.00
CA VAL A 60 -12.19 4.34 3.48
C VAL A 60 -12.22 5.57 4.40
N ALA A 61 -12.97 6.63 4.06
CA ALA A 61 -13.10 7.81 4.92
C ALA A 61 -13.68 7.44 6.29
N ALA A 62 -14.76 6.66 6.33
CA ALA A 62 -15.36 6.19 7.57
C ALA A 62 -14.39 5.35 8.42
N ALA A 63 -13.56 4.51 7.77
CA ALA A 63 -12.56 3.73 8.48
C ALA A 63 -11.45 4.58 9.09
N ILE A 64 -11.01 5.64 8.39
CA ILE A 64 -10.01 6.59 8.90
C ILE A 64 -10.58 7.39 10.08
N GLU A 65 -11.82 7.87 9.98
CA GLU A 65 -12.47 8.62 11.05
C GLU A 65 -12.66 7.81 12.34
N ALA A 66 -12.70 6.47 12.23
CA ALA A 66 -12.86 5.56 13.34
C ALA A 66 -11.54 5.07 13.97
N ALA A 67 -10.38 5.35 13.36
CA ALA A 67 -9.06 4.88 13.79
C ALA A 67 -8.39 5.83 14.78
#